data_AF-A0A5B8UWB7-F1
#
_entry.id   AF-A0A5B8UWB7-F1
#
_cell.length_a   1.000
_cell.length_b   1.000
_cell.length_c   1.000
_cell.angle_alpha   90.00
_cell.angle_beta   90.00
_cell.angle_gamma   90.00
#
_symmetry.space_group_name_H-M   'P 1'
#
loop_
_entity.id
_entity.type
_entity.pdbx_description
1 polymer ?
#
loop_
_entity_poly.entity_id
_entity_poly.type
_entity_poly.pdbx_seq_one_letter_code
_entity_poly.pdbx_strand_id
1 'polypeptide(L)'
;MKKKIFIAAALFCFVTVCMAAIADFSGKWRGSVTTPDGNEVVLTYTFKIDGDKLTGTGESQDHEVTIDSGKVSGNEFKFSVTNSQGIVIPHKGKYYPAADTCGIDLDFQGTMFHTTLKRVTDK
;
A
#
# COMPACT_ATOMS: atom_id res chain seq x y z
N MET A 1 36.81 -37.87 -6.62
CA MET A 1 36.88 -36.40 -6.80
C MET A 1 35.52 -35.89 -7.24
N LYS A 2 35.01 -34.85 -6.55
CA LYS A 2 34.03 -33.85 -7.02
C LYS A 2 32.58 -34.31 -7.24
N LYS A 3 31.92 -34.63 -6.12
CA LYS A 3 30.47 -34.47 -5.89
C LYS A 3 30.10 -32.98 -6.09
N LYS A 4 29.78 -32.55 -7.31
CA LYS A 4 29.53 -31.13 -7.62
C LYS A 4 28.39 -30.93 -8.63
N ILE A 5 27.29 -31.68 -8.57
CA ILE A 5 26.13 -31.40 -9.46
C ILE A 5 24.77 -31.63 -8.76
N PHE A 6 24.67 -31.39 -7.45
CA PHE A 6 23.37 -31.49 -6.74
C PHE A 6 23.14 -30.36 -5.74
N ILE A 7 23.66 -29.16 -6.02
CA ILE A 7 23.40 -27.94 -5.22
C ILE A 7 22.99 -26.80 -6.16
N ALA A 8 22.03 -27.05 -7.06
CA ALA A 8 21.50 -26.02 -7.95
C ALA A 8 19.96 -25.98 -8.00
N ALA A 9 19.27 -26.82 -7.22
CA ALA A 9 17.80 -26.89 -7.23
C ALA A 9 17.15 -26.45 -5.90
N ALA A 10 17.92 -26.25 -4.83
CA ALA A 10 17.37 -25.91 -3.51
C ALA A 10 17.27 -24.40 -3.23
N LEU A 11 17.81 -23.54 -4.10
CA LEU A 11 17.84 -22.08 -3.89
C LEU A 11 16.74 -21.32 -4.67
N PHE A 12 15.80 -22.03 -5.30
CA PHE A 12 14.73 -21.39 -6.08
C PHE A 12 13.35 -21.43 -5.41
N CYS A 13 13.24 -21.99 -4.21
CA CYS A 13 11.94 -22.21 -3.55
C CYS A 13 11.68 -21.36 -2.30
N PHE A 14 12.55 -20.38 -1.97
CA PHE A 14 12.39 -19.58 -0.75
C PHE A 14 11.88 -18.15 -0.95
N VAL A 15 11.55 -17.74 -2.19
CA VAL A 15 11.04 -16.38 -2.47
C VAL A 15 9.52 -16.35 -2.66
N THR A 16 8.83 -17.49 -2.70
CA THR A 16 7.40 -17.54 -3.05
C THR A 16 6.42 -17.46 -1.87
N VAL A 17 6.88 -17.45 -0.61
CA VAL A 17 5.98 -17.54 0.56
C VAL A 17 5.49 -16.18 1.07
N CYS A 18 6.09 -15.05 0.67
CA CYS A 18 5.73 -13.75 1.25
C CYS A 18 4.56 -13.02 0.57
N MET A 19 4.00 -13.54 -0.54
CA MET A 19 2.86 -12.90 -1.22
C MET A 19 1.49 -13.28 -0.66
N ALA A 20 1.40 -14.35 0.14
CA ALA A 20 0.10 -14.81 0.66
C ALA A 20 -0.52 -13.84 1.67
N ALA A 21 0.29 -13.12 2.46
CA ALA A 21 -0.21 -12.28 3.55
C ALA A 21 -0.90 -11.00 3.07
N ILE A 22 -0.55 -10.48 1.90
CA ILE A 22 -1.14 -9.27 1.33
C ILE A 22 -2.23 -9.57 0.30
N ALA A 23 -2.47 -10.84 -0.05
CA ALA A 23 -3.53 -11.22 -1.00
C ALA A 23 -4.92 -10.67 -0.57
N ASP A 24 -5.20 -10.69 0.73
CA ASP A 24 -6.42 -10.14 1.34
C ASP A 24 -6.38 -8.61 1.60
N PHE A 25 -5.31 -7.91 1.21
CA PHE A 25 -5.24 -6.46 1.36
C PHE A 25 -6.20 -5.72 0.42
N SER A 26 -6.57 -6.34 -0.70
CA SER A 26 -7.53 -5.75 -1.64
C SER A 26 -8.84 -5.42 -0.94
N GLY A 27 -9.41 -4.27 -1.25
CA GLY A 27 -10.65 -3.80 -0.62
C GLY A 27 -10.66 -2.28 -0.43
N LYS A 28 -11.72 -1.82 0.23
CA LYS A 28 -11.92 -0.42 0.57
C LYS A 28 -11.38 -0.17 1.98
N TRP A 29 -10.60 0.89 2.11
CA TRP A 29 -9.91 1.32 3.32
C TRP A 29 -10.24 2.77 3.59
N ARG A 30 -10.40 3.14 4.85
CA ARG A 30 -10.70 4.51 5.26
C ARG A 30 -9.84 4.90 6.44
N GLY A 31 -9.32 6.11 6.40
CA GLY A 31 -8.61 6.73 7.52
C GLY A 31 -8.83 8.23 7.49
N SER A 32 -8.21 8.92 8.45
CA SER A 32 -8.16 10.37 8.47
C SER A 32 -6.76 10.86 8.83
N VAL A 33 -6.41 12.01 8.28
CA VAL A 33 -5.17 12.71 8.57
C VAL A 33 -5.53 14.11 9.07
N THR A 34 -4.91 14.53 10.18
CA THR A 34 -5.05 15.88 10.68
C THR A 34 -3.95 16.74 10.05
N THR A 35 -4.34 17.76 9.30
CA THR A 35 -3.38 18.72 8.75
C THR A 35 -2.84 19.63 9.86
N PRO A 36 -1.71 20.32 9.63
CA PRO A 36 -1.15 21.22 10.64
C PRO A 36 -2.11 22.37 11.00
N ASP A 37 -3.03 22.71 10.10
CA ASP A 37 -4.09 23.70 10.30
C ASP A 37 -5.23 23.22 11.20
N GLY A 38 -5.17 21.98 11.70
CA GLY A 38 -6.18 21.38 12.57
C GLY A 38 -7.39 20.80 11.83
N ASN A 39 -7.36 20.77 10.49
CA ASN A 39 -8.43 20.20 9.70
C ASN A 39 -8.27 18.67 9.59
N GLU A 40 -9.37 17.94 9.80
CA GLU A 40 -9.41 16.50 9.55
C GLU A 40 -9.75 16.24 8.08
N VAL A 41 -8.84 15.58 7.38
CA VAL A 41 -9.01 15.14 5.99
C VAL A 41 -9.29 13.65 6.02
N VAL A 42 -10.48 13.26 5.59
CA VAL A 42 -10.83 11.84 5.45
C VAL A 42 -10.31 11.33 4.12
N LEU A 43 -9.61 10.20 4.18
CA LEU A 43 -9.03 9.53 3.04
C LEU A 43 -9.67 8.15 2.89
N THR A 44 -10.24 7.87 1.72
CA THR A 44 -10.80 6.56 1.39
C THR A 44 -10.01 5.98 0.22
N TYR A 45 -9.47 4.78 0.34
CA TYR A 45 -8.71 4.12 -0.71
C TYR A 45 -9.35 2.79 -1.08
N THR A 46 -9.50 2.52 -2.36
CA THR A 46 -9.90 1.21 -2.88
C THR A 46 -8.68 0.57 -3.51
N PHE A 47 -8.03 -0.33 -2.78
CA PHE A 47 -6.83 -1.04 -3.23
C PHE A 47 -7.20 -2.36 -3.91
N LYS A 48 -6.45 -2.69 -4.95
CA LYS A 48 -6.52 -3.96 -5.67
C LYS A 48 -5.10 -4.45 -5.96
N ILE A 49 -4.79 -5.66 -5.51
CA ILE A 49 -3.51 -6.31 -5.78
C ILE A 49 -3.66 -7.30 -6.92
N ASP A 50 -2.76 -7.20 -7.90
CA ASP A 50 -2.58 -8.15 -8.98
C ASP A 50 -1.11 -8.61 -9.00
N GLY A 51 -0.84 -9.76 -8.38
CA GLY A 51 0.51 -10.26 -8.17
C GLY A 51 1.35 -9.34 -7.28
N ASP A 52 2.32 -8.65 -7.88
CA ASP A 52 3.21 -7.68 -7.22
C ASP A 52 2.80 -6.21 -7.46
N LYS A 53 1.73 -5.98 -8.22
CA LYS A 53 1.23 -4.65 -8.55
C LYS A 53 0.10 -4.25 -7.62
N LEU A 54 0.16 -3.02 -7.12
CA LEU A 54 -0.94 -2.37 -6.41
C LEU A 54 -1.60 -1.38 -7.38
N THR A 55 -2.91 -1.52 -7.55
CA THR A 55 -3.73 -0.60 -8.34
C THR A 55 -4.92 -0.15 -7.50
N GLY A 56 -5.60 0.90 -7.92
CA GLY A 56 -6.79 1.36 -7.19
C GLY A 56 -7.11 2.83 -7.39
N THR A 57 -8.00 3.31 -6.55
CA THR A 57 -8.39 4.72 -6.47
C THR A 57 -8.30 5.21 -5.03
N GLY A 58 -7.97 6.48 -4.86
CA GLY A 58 -8.04 7.21 -3.60
C GLY A 58 -9.08 8.32 -3.73
N GLU A 59 -9.82 8.59 -2.67
CA GLU A 59 -10.81 9.65 -2.58
C GLU A 59 -10.48 10.49 -1.34
N SER A 60 -10.40 11.80 -1.53
CA SER A 60 -10.06 12.78 -0.49
C SER A 60 -10.86 14.04 -0.70
N GLN A 61 -11.67 14.45 0.29
CA GLN A 61 -12.46 15.71 0.27
C GLN A 61 -13.13 15.96 -1.09
N ASP A 62 -13.93 14.99 -1.57
CA ASP A 62 -14.65 15.01 -2.86
C ASP A 62 -13.77 15.02 -4.13
N HIS A 63 -12.46 14.80 -4.01
CA HIS A 63 -11.58 14.55 -5.15
C HIS A 63 -11.18 13.09 -5.22
N GLU A 64 -11.49 12.44 -6.34
CA GLU A 64 -10.98 11.11 -6.67
C GLU A 64 -9.65 11.23 -7.42
N VAL A 65 -8.69 10.39 -7.04
CA VAL A 65 -7.36 10.24 -7.65
C VAL A 65 -7.11 8.77 -7.96
N THR A 66 -6.41 8.51 -9.05
CA THR A 66 -5.98 7.15 -9.39
C THR A 66 -4.66 6.84 -8.70
N ILE A 67 -4.49 5.59 -8.29
CA ILE A 67 -3.22 5.11 -7.76
C ILE A 67 -2.30 4.73 -8.93
N ASP A 68 -1.14 5.38 -8.99
CA ASP A 68 -0.10 5.17 -9.98
C ASP A 68 1.12 4.46 -9.37
N SER A 69 1.86 3.74 -10.21
CA SER A 69 3.16 3.12 -9.84
C SER A 69 3.11 2.25 -8.58
N GLY A 70 1.96 1.64 -8.28
CA GLY A 70 1.78 0.87 -7.06
C GLY A 70 2.54 -0.46 -7.12
N LYS A 71 3.33 -0.73 -6.09
CA LYS A 71 4.13 -1.94 -5.95
C LYS A 71 4.00 -2.51 -4.54
N VAL A 72 3.91 -3.82 -4.48
CA VAL A 72 3.82 -4.60 -3.25
C VAL A 72 5.12 -5.36 -3.02
N SER A 73 5.55 -5.46 -1.77
CA SER A 73 6.75 -6.19 -1.35
C SER A 73 6.51 -6.80 0.03
N GLY A 74 6.02 -8.03 0.06
CA GLY A 74 5.61 -8.69 1.30
C GLY A 74 4.44 -7.97 1.95
N ASN A 75 4.65 -7.45 3.17
CA ASN A 75 3.64 -6.69 3.91
C ASN A 75 3.77 -5.17 3.71
N GLU A 76 4.78 -4.71 2.97
CA GLU A 76 4.94 -3.30 2.63
C GLU A 76 4.42 -3.06 1.21
N PHE A 77 3.87 -1.88 1.00
CA PHE A 77 3.44 -1.43 -0.31
C PHE A 77 3.84 0.03 -0.49
N LYS A 78 4.03 0.43 -1.73
CA LYS A 78 4.30 1.82 -2.08
C LYS A 78 3.51 2.16 -3.32
N PHE A 79 3.06 3.38 -3.40
CA PHE A 79 2.34 3.89 -4.56
C PHE A 79 2.50 5.39 -4.64
N SER A 80 2.11 5.97 -5.74
CA SER A 80 2.01 7.42 -5.88
C SER A 80 0.60 7.77 -6.28
N VAL A 81 0.15 8.95 -5.91
CA VAL A 81 -1.07 9.53 -6.46
C VAL A 81 -0.71 10.88 -7.05
N THR A 82 -1.32 11.21 -8.18
CA THR A 82 -1.17 12.53 -8.78
C THR A 82 -2.43 13.32 -8.48
N ASN A 83 -2.30 14.45 -7.79
CA ASN A 83 -3.46 15.29 -7.50
C ASN A 83 -3.92 16.06 -8.76
N SER A 84 -5.05 16.76 -8.65
CA SER A 84 -5.61 17.57 -9.75
C SER A 84 -4.69 18.69 -10.26
N GLN A 85 -3.65 19.05 -9.48
CA GLN A 85 -2.65 20.05 -9.84
C GLN A 85 -1.40 19.44 -10.49
N GLY A 86 -1.38 18.12 -10.74
CA GLY A 86 -0.24 17.42 -11.31
C GLY A 86 0.90 17.14 -10.32
N ILE A 87 0.66 17.33 -9.02
CA ILE A 87 1.65 17.06 -7.97
C ILE A 87 1.63 15.57 -7.66
N VAL A 88 2.79 14.94 -7.78
CA VAL A 88 3.00 13.53 -7.41
C VAL A 88 3.23 13.45 -5.91
N ILE A 89 2.37 12.72 -5.22
CA ILE A 89 2.42 12.50 -3.78
C ILE A 89 2.80 11.03 -3.56
N PRO A 90 4.06 10.72 -3.23
CA PRO A 90 4.45 9.36 -2.95
C PRO A 90 3.91 8.91 -1.60
N HIS A 91 3.43 7.67 -1.57
CA HIS A 91 2.86 7.00 -0.42
C HIS A 91 3.65 5.72 -0.15
N LYS A 92 3.95 5.48 1.12
CA LYS A 92 4.52 4.23 1.60
C LYS A 92 3.61 3.68 2.68
N GLY A 93 3.19 2.43 2.52
CA GLY A 93 2.31 1.78 3.47
C GLY A 93 2.83 0.43 3.93
N LYS A 94 2.30 0.00 5.07
CA LYS A 94 2.53 -1.32 5.63
C LYS A 94 1.21 -1.92 6.11
N TYR A 95 0.91 -3.11 5.63
CA TYR A 95 -0.26 -3.88 6.02
C TYR A 95 0.05 -4.75 7.25
N TYR A 96 -0.87 -4.73 8.22
CA TYR A 96 -0.80 -5.50 9.45
C TYR A 96 -1.95 -6.52 9.47
N PRO A 97 -1.76 -7.72 8.88
CA PRO A 97 -2.83 -8.69 8.70
C PRO A 97 -3.46 -9.17 10.01
N ALA A 98 -2.69 -9.20 11.11
CA ALA A 98 -3.20 -9.61 12.42
C ALA A 98 -4.24 -8.64 13.01
N ALA A 99 -4.23 -7.37 12.59
CA ALA A 99 -5.12 -6.33 13.08
C ALA A 99 -6.12 -5.83 12.02
N ASP A 100 -6.00 -6.33 10.78
CA ASP A 100 -6.71 -5.81 9.60
C ASP A 100 -6.62 -4.28 9.47
N THR A 101 -5.42 -3.75 9.70
CA THR A 101 -5.11 -2.31 9.58
C THR A 101 -3.93 -2.11 8.65
N CYS A 102 -3.83 -0.91 8.07
CA CYS A 102 -2.61 -0.49 7.39
C CYS A 102 -2.18 0.91 7.81
N GLY A 103 -0.89 1.08 8.06
CA GLY A 103 -0.29 2.39 8.24
C GLY A 103 0.15 2.92 6.89
N ILE A 104 -0.07 4.20 6.62
CA ILE A 104 0.37 4.88 5.42
C ILE A 104 1.06 6.18 5.81
N ASP A 105 2.26 6.35 5.27
CA ASP A 105 3.01 7.59 5.26
C ASP A 105 2.86 8.22 3.87
N LEU A 106 2.44 9.48 3.83
CA LEU A 106 2.32 10.27 2.60
C LEU A 106 3.23 11.49 2.68
N ASP A 107 4.03 11.70 1.64
CA ASP A 107 4.92 12.86 1.52
C ASP A 107 4.24 13.92 0.66
N PHE A 108 3.76 14.97 1.30
CA PHE A 108 3.21 16.12 0.61
C PHE A 108 4.21 17.28 0.67
N GLN A 109 4.88 17.52 -0.45
CA GLN A 109 5.86 18.61 -0.61
C GLN A 109 6.99 18.63 0.44
N GLY A 110 7.48 17.45 0.84
CA GLY A 110 8.53 17.30 1.85
C GLY A 110 8.01 17.23 3.29
N THR A 111 6.69 17.33 3.48
CA THR A 111 6.05 17.11 4.79
C THR A 111 5.46 15.70 4.83
N MET A 112 5.94 14.90 5.77
CA MET A 112 5.44 13.54 5.99
C MET A 112 4.20 13.58 6.89
N PHE A 113 3.13 12.95 6.43
CA PHE A 113 1.94 12.70 7.23
C PHE A 113 1.75 11.21 7.42
N HIS A 114 1.54 10.80 8.67
CA HIS A 114 1.21 9.42 9.00
C HIS A 114 -0.29 9.30 9.24
N THR A 115 -0.91 8.29 8.63
CA THR A 115 -2.29 7.90 8.92
C THR A 115 -2.40 6.39 9.04
N THR A 116 -3.40 5.94 9.81
CA THR A 116 -3.78 4.53 9.87
C THR A 116 -5.14 4.36 9.20
N LEU A 117 -5.20 3.52 8.19
CA LEU A 117 -6.45 3.13 7.56
C LEU A 117 -7.00 1.85 8.20
N LYS A 118 -8.33 1.80 8.26
CA LYS A 118 -9.10 0.62 8.64
C LYS A 118 -9.94 0.15 7.45
N ARG A 119 -10.13 -1.16 7.34
CA ARG A 119 -11.00 -1.71 6.29
C ARG A 119 -12.42 -1.21 6.48
N VAL A 120 -13.03 -0.75 5.39
CA VAL A 120 -14.46 -0.41 5.35
C VAL A 120 -15.22 -1.71 5.24
N THR A 121 -15.97 -2.04 6.29
CA THR A 121 -16.98 -3.09 6.26
C THR A 121 -18.31 -2.39 6.03
N ASP A 122 -18.91 -2.57 4.85
CA ASP A 122 -20.32 -2.24 4.66
C ASP A 122 -21.11 -3.08 5.67
N LYS A 123 -21.85 -2.41 6.56
CA LYS A 123 -22.75 -3.03 7.54
C LYS A 123 -24.14 -3.18 6.95
#